data_AF-A0A499UZV6-F1
#
_entry.id   AF-A0A499UZV6-F1
#
_cell.length_a   1.000
_cell.length_b   1.000
_cell.length_c   1.000
_cell.angle_alpha   90.00
_cell.angle_beta   90.00
_cell.angle_gamma   90.00
#
_symmetry.space_group_name_H-M   'P 1'
#
loop_
_entity.id
_entity.type
_entity.pdbx_description
1 polymer ?
#
loop_
_entity_poly.entity_id
_entity_poly.type
_entity_poly.pdbx_seq_one_letter_code
_entity_poly.pdbx_strand_id
1 'polypeptide(L)' 'MVSLGTAKTHVLSDDWTVKTDDGTWSSHWEHSVALTEEGPLVLTAVDGGKAKLAELGVEAAPDPLA' A
#
# COMPACT_ATOMS: atom_id res chain seq x y z
N MET A 1 3.41 5.61 -2.74
CA MET A 1 4.77 5.75 -3.28
C MET A 1 5.56 6.63 -2.32
N VAL A 2 6.82 6.30 -2.05
CA VAL A 2 7.72 7.05 -1.17
C VAL A 2 9.02 7.30 -1.91
N SER A 3 9.43 8.56 -1.98
CA SER A 3 10.68 9.00 -2.64
C SER A 3 11.74 9.33 -1.58
N LEU A 4 13.00 9.02 -1.89
CA LEU A 4 14.14 9.27 -0.99
C LEU A 4 14.42 10.77 -0.81
N GLY A 5 14.26 11.56 -1.89
CA GLY A 5 14.41 13.00 -1.87
C GLY A 5 13.08 13.75 -1.72
N THR A 6 12.71 14.49 -2.75
CA THR A 6 11.51 15.33 -2.82
C THR A 6 10.31 14.56 -3.37
N ALA A 7 9.11 15.04 -3.07
CA ALA A 7 7.86 14.50 -3.63
C ALA A 7 7.54 15.01 -5.05
N LYS A 8 8.43 15.81 -5.67
CA LYS A 8 8.17 16.39 -6.99
C LYS A 8 8.44 15.38 -8.09
N THR A 9 7.56 15.34 -9.09
CA THR A 9 7.61 14.37 -10.19
C THR A 9 7.11 15.00 -11.49
N HIS A 10 7.52 14.42 -12.61
CA HIS A 10 6.97 14.69 -13.94
C HIS A 10 6.68 13.39 -14.70
N VAL A 11 5.78 13.47 -15.69
CA VAL A 11 5.51 12.40 -16.65
C VAL A 11 6.51 12.51 -17.80
N LEU A 12 7.10 11.39 -18.23
CA LEU A 12 8.03 11.34 -19.35
C LEU A 12 7.29 11.39 -20.70
N SER A 13 8.05 11.49 -21.81
CA SER A 13 7.51 11.60 -23.17
C SER A 13 6.75 10.36 -23.66
N ASP A 14 6.71 9.27 -22.89
CA ASP A 14 5.89 8.10 -23.17
C ASP A 14 4.47 8.22 -22.61
N ASP A 15 4.13 9.35 -21.97
CA ASP A 15 2.84 9.66 -21.35
C ASP A 15 2.43 8.73 -20.19
N TRP A 16 3.35 7.91 -19.67
CA TRP A 16 3.07 6.92 -18.62
C TRP A 16 4.08 6.93 -17.49
N THR A 17 5.38 6.97 -17.81
CA THR A 17 6.43 6.85 -16.80
C THR A 17 6.47 8.10 -15.94
N VAL A 18 6.28 7.94 -14.63
CA VAL A 18 6.42 9.02 -13.64
C VAL A 18 7.81 8.93 -13.01
N LYS A 19 8.57 10.03 -13.09
CA LYS A 19 9.95 10.11 -12.55
C LYS A 19 10.06 11.23 -11.51
N THR A 20 10.87 11.00 -10.48
CA THR A 20 11.25 12.02 -9.49
C THR A 20 12.08 13.13 -10.15
N ASP A 21 11.78 14.39 -9.81
CA ASP A 21 12.48 15.55 -10.39
C ASP A 21 13.94 15.64 -9.94
N ASP A 22 14.26 15.12 -8.76
CA ASP A 22 15.62 15.07 -8.22
C ASP A 22 16.41 13.82 -8.63
N GLY A 23 15.80 12.90 -9.38
CA GLY A 23 16.43 11.67 -9.86
C GLY A 23 16.76 10.65 -8.78
N THR A 24 16.32 10.83 -7.54
CA THR A 24 16.53 9.88 -6.44
C THR A 24 15.57 8.69 -6.50
N TRP A 25 15.86 7.64 -5.73
CA TRP A 25 15.08 6.41 -5.70
C TRP A 25 13.65 6.62 -5.15
N SER A 26 12.72 5.81 -5.66
CA SER A 26 11.34 5.72 -5.20
C SER A 26 10.95 4.26 -5.00
N SER A 27 10.10 3.98 -4.02
CA SER A 27 9.52 2.66 -3.78
C SER A 27 8.01 2.72 -3.55
N HIS A 28 7.33 1.62 -3.84
CA HIS A 28 5.89 1.51 -3.71
C HIS A 28 5.48 0.10 -3.28
N TRP A 29 4.46 0.06 -2.44
CA TRP A 29 3.71 -1.12 -2.05
C TRP A 29 2.23 -0.75 -2.05
N GLU A 30 1.38 -1.72 -2.33
CA GLU A 30 -0.07 -1.56 -2.46
C GLU A 30 -0.81 -2.74 -1.86
N HIS A 31 -1.95 -2.45 -1.23
CA HIS A 31 -2.92 -3.46 -0.83
C HIS A 31 -4.32 -3.02 -1.23
N SER A 32 -5.16 -3.98 -1.61
CA SER A 32 -6.61 -3.80 -1.66
C SER A 32 -7.20 -4.16 -0.29
N VAL A 33 -8.09 -3.33 0.25
CA VAL A 33 -8.64 -3.50 1.60
C VAL A 33 -10.16 -3.47 1.53
N ALA A 34 -10.81 -4.48 2.13
CA ALA A 34 -12.25 -4.45 2.41
C ALA A 34 -12.49 -3.88 3.80
N LEU A 35 -13.42 -2.93 3.91
CA LEU A 35 -13.95 -2.48 5.20
C LEU A 35 -15.21 -3.29 5.51
N THR A 36 -15.18 -4.08 6.57
CA THR A 36 -16.29 -4.92 7.00
C THR A 36 -16.82 -4.47 8.36
N GLU A 37 -17.95 -5.04 8.81
CA GLU A 37 -18.50 -4.79 10.14
C GLU A 37 -17.59 -5.34 11.26
N GLU A 38 -16.78 -6.36 10.96
CA GLU A 38 -15.87 -7.03 11.90
C GLU A 38 -14.47 -6.40 11.92
N GLY A 39 -14.17 -5.48 11.00
CA GLY A 39 -12.89 -4.79 10.91
C GLY A 39 -12.36 -4.67 9.47
N PRO A 40 -11.15 -4.14 9.27
CA PRO A 40 -10.50 -4.17 7.97
C PRO A 40 -9.99 -5.58 7.62
N LEU A 41 -10.09 -5.96 6.35
CA LEU A 41 -9.45 -7.15 5.78
C LEU A 41 -8.54 -6.73 4.62
N VAL A 42 -7.24 -7.05 4.72
CA VAL A 42 -6.26 -6.76 3.68
C VAL A 42 -6.24 -7.89 2.66
N LEU A 43 -7.01 -7.74 1.59
CA LEU A 43 -7.34 -8.79 0.61
C LEU A 43 -6.12 -9.38 -0.13
N THR A 44 -5.04 -8.62 -0.24
CA THR A 44 -3.81 -9.04 -0.94
C THR A 44 -2.66 -9.36 0.02
N ALA A 45 -2.91 -9.39 1.33
CA ALA A 45 -1.95 -9.89 2.31
C ALA A 45 -2.16 -11.39 2.55
N VAL A 46 -1.06 -12.12 2.78
CA VAL A 46 -1.08 -13.59 2.98
C VAL A 46 -1.92 -14.01 4.20
N ASP A 47 -1.97 -13.18 5.24
CA ASP A 47 -2.69 -13.42 6.49
C ASP A 47 -3.89 -12.46 6.68
N GLY A 48 -4.39 -11.86 5.60
CA GLY A 48 -5.44 -10.84 5.67
C GLY A 48 -5.01 -9.55 6.37
N GLY A 49 -3.71 -9.36 6.62
CA GLY A 49 -3.16 -8.20 7.34
C GLY A 49 -3.15 -8.37 8.85
N LYS A 50 -3.52 -9.54 9.37
CA LYS A 50 -3.70 -9.81 10.79
C LYS A 50 -2.48 -9.45 11.63
N ALA A 51 -1.29 -9.94 11.27
CA ALA A 51 -0.08 -9.70 12.06
C ALA A 51 0.26 -8.21 12.10
N LYS A 52 0.20 -7.53 10.95
CA LYS A 52 0.61 -6.12 10.86
C LYS A 52 -0.39 -5.17 11.51
N LEU A 53 -1.69 -5.43 11.37
CA LEU A 53 -2.74 -4.64 12.01
C LEU A 53 -2.73 -4.80 13.53
N ALA A 54 -2.44 -6.01 14.03
CA ALA A 54 -2.31 -6.27 15.47
C ALA A 54 -1.19 -5.43 16.12
N GLU A 55 -0.06 -5.20 15.45
CA GLU A 55 1.01 -4.29 15.92
C GLU A 55 0.52 -2.86 16.13
N LEU A 56 -0.54 -2.45 15.42
CA LEU A 56 -1.15 -1.12 15.50
C LEU A 56 -2.37 -1.08 16.42
N GLY A 57 -2.69 -2.18 17.10
CA GLY A 57 -3.87 -2.31 17.97
C GLY A 57 -5.18 -2.43 17.20
N VAL A 58 -5.14 -2.86 15.94
CA VAL A 58 -6.32 -3.06 15.09
C VAL A 58 -6.57 -4.55 14.89
N GLU A 59 -7.80 -4.98 15.15
CA GLU A 59 -8.24 -6.35 14.84
C GLU A 59 -8.63 -6.45 13.37
N ALA A 60 -8.04 -7.43 12.66
CA ALA A 60 -8.40 -7.73 11.28
C ALA A 60 -9.64 -8.61 11.25
N ALA A 61 -10.54 -8.36 10.30
CA ALA A 61 -11.69 -9.23 10.08
C ALA A 61 -11.23 -10.66 9.71
N PRO A 62 -12.02 -11.69 10.04
CA PRO A 62 -11.71 -13.07 9.68
C PRO A 62 -11.65 -13.24 8.15
N ASP A 63 -10.85 -14.20 7.69
CA ASP A 63 -10.86 -14.60 6.28
C ASP A 63 -12.21 -15.31 5.99
N PRO A 64 -13.03 -14.78 5.07
CA PRO A 64 -14.33 -15.37 4.76
C PRO A 64 -14.25 -16.74 4.06
N LEU A 65 -13.05 -17.16 3.64
CA LEU A 65 -12.80 -18.44 2.97
C LEU A 65 -12.11 -19.49 3.86
N ALA A 66 -11.72 -19.12 5.08
CA ALA A 66 -11.06 -20.02 6.03
C ALA A 66 -12.01 -21.05 6.67
#